data_AF-A0AA35T1X2-F1
#
_entry.id   AF-A0AA35T1X2-F1
#
_cell.length_a   1.000
_cell.length_b   1.000
_cell.length_c   1.000
_cell.angle_alpha   90.00
_cell.angle_beta   90.00
_cell.angle_gamma   90.00
#
_symmetry.space_group_name_H-M   'P 1'
#
loop_
_entity.id
_entity.type
_entity.pdbx_description
1 polymer ?
#
loop_
_entity_poly.entity_id
_entity_poly.type
_entity_poly.pdbx_seq_one_letter_code
_entity_poly.pdbx_strand_id
1 'polypeptide(L)'
;MAKQTSLRFNNRVGLVVLLAVALLVLLFLLSRGRGGPNRYVDETIKISELLAAAVQLAEAGGDKIVEIRKMDDKQIGQLTKGLTKEGRDEYVTLGDQLSHEVISSGFRRLWPRLQFRSEENDHAVGVSRVKVDLVDPEILSVVRRDEAVAMDQVAVWIDPLDATQEYTEGVKDSELLKYVTVMICIAVEGKPIAGVIHEPYTEDPRTGVFEYGTRQNFVQCAKF
;
A
#
# COMPACT_ATOMS: atom_id res chain seq x y z
N MET A 1 -14.07 -50.09 48.52
CA MET A 1 -12.74 -49.85 49.15
C MET A 1 -11.87 -49.10 48.15
N ALA A 2 -11.63 -47.80 48.37
CA ALA A 2 -10.75 -47.01 47.51
C ALA A 2 -9.35 -46.93 48.12
N LYS A 3 -8.33 -47.33 47.36
CA LYS A 3 -6.93 -47.36 47.77
C LYS A 3 -6.34 -45.96 47.54
N GLN A 4 -6.04 -45.24 48.63
CA GLN A 4 -5.42 -43.92 48.55
C GLN A 4 -3.91 -44.09 48.36
N THR A 5 -3.42 -43.83 47.15
CA THR A 5 -2.00 -43.92 46.80
C THR A 5 -1.31 -42.62 47.21
N SER A 6 -0.56 -42.63 48.32
CA SER A 6 0.25 -41.48 48.73
C SER A 6 1.45 -41.31 47.80
N LEU A 7 1.47 -40.25 46.99
CA LEU A 7 2.59 -39.89 46.12
C LEU A 7 3.73 -39.33 46.98
N ARG A 8 4.77 -40.14 47.24
CA ARG A 8 5.97 -39.67 47.95
C ARG A 8 6.87 -38.91 46.98
N PHE A 9 6.87 -37.58 47.07
CA PHE A 9 7.82 -36.74 46.35
C PHE A 9 9.23 -36.97 46.91
N ASN A 10 10.12 -37.56 46.12
CA ASN A 10 11.51 -37.73 46.49
C ASN A 10 12.23 -36.37 46.38
N ASN A 11 12.90 -35.93 47.43
CA ASN A 11 13.56 -34.61 47.48
C ASN A 11 14.53 -34.36 46.31
N ARG A 12 15.13 -35.42 45.75
CA ARG A 12 15.99 -35.34 44.55
C ARG A 12 15.21 -35.00 43.28
N VAL A 13 14.01 -35.56 43.12
CA VAL A 13 13.12 -35.27 41.98
C VAL A 13 12.54 -33.86 42.10
N GLY A 14 12.16 -33.46 43.31
CA GLY A 14 11.73 -32.08 43.59
C GLY A 14 12.80 -31.04 43.25
N LEU A 15 14.07 -31.31 43.60
CA LEU A 15 15.19 -30.42 43.28
C LEU A 15 15.42 -30.29 41.77
N VAL A 16 15.35 -31.39 41.02
CA VAL A 16 15.53 -31.37 39.55
C VAL A 16 14.42 -30.58 38.87
N VAL A 17 13.17 -30.74 39.30
CA VAL A 17 12.04 -29.97 38.77
C VAL A 17 12.21 -28.47 39.06
N LEU A 18 12.64 -28.11 40.28
CA LEU A 18 12.90 -26.72 40.66
C LEU A 18 13.99 -26.07 39.81
N LEU A 19 15.09 -26.78 39.56
CA LEU A 19 16.18 -26.30 38.70
C LEU A 19 15.74 -26.16 37.24
N ALA A 20 14.92 -27.07 36.73
CA ALA A 20 14.37 -26.98 35.36
C ALA A 20 13.44 -25.78 35.21
N VAL A 21 12.57 -25.52 36.19
CA VAL A 21 11.69 -24.33 36.20
C VAL A 21 12.52 -23.06 36.31
N ALA A 22 13.53 -23.02 37.19
CA ALA A 22 14.43 -21.87 37.31
C ALA A 22 15.21 -21.60 36.01
N LEU A 23 15.66 -22.64 35.31
CA LEU A 23 16.31 -22.53 34.01
C LEU A 23 15.33 -22.01 32.94
N LEU A 24 14.09 -22.49 32.90
CA LEU A 24 13.06 -21.99 31.99
C LEU A 24 12.73 -20.52 32.27
N VAL A 25 12.61 -20.13 33.53
CA VAL A 25 12.42 -18.73 33.93
C VAL A 25 13.64 -17.89 33.54
N LEU A 26 14.85 -18.38 33.76
CA LEU A 26 16.07 -17.69 33.35
C LEU A 26 16.15 -17.53 31.83
N LEU A 27 15.86 -18.58 31.06
CA LEU A 27 15.80 -18.53 29.60
C LEU A 27 14.70 -17.58 29.12
N PHE A 28 13.54 -17.56 29.80
CA PHE A 28 12.47 -16.59 29.53
C PHE A 28 12.91 -15.15 29.83
N LEU A 29 13.61 -14.91 30.94
CA LEU A 29 14.16 -13.59 31.29
C LEU A 29 15.29 -13.16 30.33
N LEU A 30 16.15 -14.08 29.91
CA LEU A 30 17.20 -13.85 28.91
C LEU A 30 16.61 -13.64 27.51
N SER A 31 15.49 -14.30 27.18
CA SER A 31 14.74 -14.05 25.95
C SER A 31 14.05 -12.69 25.97
N ARG A 32 13.58 -12.24 27.16
CA ARG A 32 13.08 -10.87 27.38
C ARG A 32 14.18 -9.81 27.23
N GLY A 33 15.42 -10.13 27.59
CA GLY A 33 16.61 -9.27 27.40
C GLY A 33 17.17 -9.25 25.97
N ARG A 34 16.62 -10.05 25.05
CA ARG A 34 16.97 -10.04 23.62
C ARG A 34 15.95 -9.30 22.75
N GLY A 35 14.91 -8.73 23.34
CA GLY A 35 14.30 -7.53 22.81
C GLY A 35 15.22 -6.37 23.16
N GLY A 36 16.10 -5.99 22.23
CA GLY A 36 16.76 -4.68 22.32
C GLY A 36 15.70 -3.61 22.61
N PRO A 37 16.06 -2.45 23.20
CA PRO A 37 15.09 -1.39 23.40
C PRO A 37 14.33 -1.26 22.09
N ASN A 38 13.00 -1.45 22.14
CA ASN A 38 12.16 -1.13 21.01
C ASN A 38 12.35 0.37 20.85
N ARG A 39 13.38 0.75 20.10
CA ARG A 39 13.50 2.04 19.46
C ARG A 39 12.35 2.00 18.48
N TYR A 40 11.16 2.27 19.00
CA TYR A 40 10.15 3.02 18.28
C TYR A 40 10.86 4.35 17.97
N VAL A 41 11.75 4.31 16.97
CA VAL A 41 11.98 5.49 16.18
C VAL A 41 10.61 5.68 15.60
N ASP A 42 9.90 6.71 16.07
CA ASP A 42 8.85 7.33 15.29
C ASP A 42 9.48 7.57 13.93
N GLU A 43 9.25 6.64 13.00
CA GLU A 43 9.56 6.88 11.60
C GLU A 43 8.52 7.92 11.21
N THR A 44 8.92 9.18 11.31
CA THR A 44 8.13 10.28 10.81
C THR A 44 8.26 10.31 9.29
N ILE A 45 7.19 10.66 8.61
CA ILE A 45 7.17 10.91 7.18
C ILE A 45 6.79 12.37 6.94
N LYS A 46 7.48 13.02 6.01
CA LYS A 46 7.11 14.36 5.56
C LYS A 46 5.96 14.30 4.58
N ILE A 47 5.01 15.22 4.70
CA ILE A 47 3.85 15.28 3.80
C ILE A 47 4.28 15.51 2.34
N SER A 48 5.31 16.32 2.09
CA SER A 48 5.83 16.53 0.73
C SER A 48 6.41 15.26 0.11
N GLU A 49 7.17 14.47 0.89
CA GLU A 49 7.74 13.20 0.42
C GLU A 49 6.63 12.18 0.11
N LEU A 50 5.62 12.09 0.99
CA LEU A 50 4.48 11.21 0.78
C LEU A 50 3.68 11.60 -0.47
N LEU A 51 3.47 12.90 -0.70
CA LEU A 51 2.78 13.40 -1.88
C LEU A 51 3.58 13.19 -3.17
N ALA A 52 4.88 13.46 -3.15
CA ALA A 52 5.76 13.22 -4.30
C ALA A 52 5.74 11.73 -4.69
N ALA A 53 5.76 10.84 -3.69
CA ALA A 53 5.61 9.40 -3.92
C ALA A 53 4.22 9.04 -4.45
N ALA A 54 3.15 9.58 -3.87
CA ALA A 54 1.78 9.29 -4.29
C ALA A 54 1.53 9.70 -5.75
N VAL A 55 2.03 10.87 -6.18
CA VAL A 55 1.95 11.33 -7.58
C VAL A 55 2.64 10.34 -8.52
N GLN A 56 3.91 10.03 -8.28
CA GLN A 56 4.68 9.12 -9.15
C GLN A 56 4.11 7.70 -9.17
N LEU A 57 3.56 7.23 -8.05
CA LEU A 57 2.93 5.91 -7.99
C LEU A 57 1.57 5.88 -8.69
N ALA A 58 0.76 6.93 -8.56
CA ALA A 58 -0.51 7.05 -9.30
C ALA A 58 -0.28 7.09 -10.81
N GLU A 59 0.74 7.84 -11.27
CA GLU A 59 1.17 7.87 -12.67
C GLU A 59 1.60 6.49 -13.16
N ALA A 60 2.46 5.80 -12.39
CA ALA A 60 2.91 4.47 -12.75
C ALA A 60 1.79 3.42 -12.74
N GLY A 61 0.76 3.59 -11.90
CA GLY A 61 -0.46 2.80 -11.92
C GLY A 61 -1.26 3.05 -13.21
N GLY A 62 -1.46 4.32 -13.56
CA GLY A 62 -2.10 4.74 -14.81
C GLY A 62 -1.41 4.20 -16.06
N ASP A 63 -0.08 4.22 -16.08
CA ASP A 63 0.73 3.63 -17.15
C ASP A 63 0.41 2.15 -17.36
N LYS A 64 0.15 1.38 -16.28
CA LYS A 64 -0.23 -0.03 -16.38
C LYS A 64 -1.62 -0.24 -16.96
N ILE A 65 -2.58 0.60 -16.57
CA ILE A 65 -3.93 0.58 -17.13
C ILE A 65 -3.87 0.81 -18.66
N VAL A 66 -3.07 1.78 -19.08
CA VAL A 66 -2.83 2.09 -20.50
C VAL A 66 -2.09 0.97 -21.23
N GLU A 67 -1.06 0.38 -20.60
CA GLU A 67 -0.28 -0.73 -21.15
C GLU A 67 -1.17 -1.94 -21.46
N ILE A 68 -1.99 -2.37 -20.48
CA ILE A 68 -2.88 -3.53 -20.62
C ILE A 68 -3.88 -3.32 -21.74
N ARG A 69 -4.40 -2.10 -21.92
CA ARG A 69 -5.34 -1.81 -23.00
C ARG A 69 -4.73 -1.90 -24.40
N LYS A 70 -3.41 -1.75 -24.50
CA LYS A 70 -2.66 -1.88 -25.76
C LYS A 70 -2.23 -3.33 -26.03
N MET A 71 -2.39 -4.24 -25.08
CA MET A 71 -2.07 -5.66 -25.25
C MET A 71 -3.14 -6.37 -26.08
N ASP A 72 -2.75 -7.47 -26.74
CA ASP A 72 -3.70 -8.36 -27.40
C ASP A 72 -4.33 -9.38 -26.43
N ASP A 73 -5.48 -9.96 -26.80
CA ASP A 73 -6.22 -10.95 -26.00
C ASP A 73 -5.36 -12.17 -25.61
N LYS A 74 -4.38 -12.53 -26.44
CA LYS A 74 -3.53 -13.70 -26.21
C LYS A 74 -2.50 -13.40 -25.10
N GLN A 75 -1.94 -12.19 -25.08
CA GLN A 75 -1.04 -11.73 -24.02
C GLN A 75 -1.78 -11.64 -22.69
N ILE A 76 -3.00 -11.10 -22.69
CA ILE A 76 -3.83 -11.00 -21.49
C ILE A 76 -4.20 -12.39 -20.99
N GLY A 77 -4.67 -13.27 -21.86
CA GLY A 77 -5.00 -14.64 -21.52
C GLY A 77 -3.80 -15.45 -20.97
N GLN A 78 -2.55 -15.05 -21.24
CA GLN A 78 -1.37 -15.64 -20.60
C GLN A 78 -1.15 -15.11 -19.18
N LEU A 79 -1.42 -13.82 -18.93
CA LEU A 79 -1.29 -13.18 -17.64
C LEU A 79 -2.45 -13.54 -16.68
N THR A 80 -3.67 -13.71 -17.20
CA THR A 80 -4.89 -13.95 -16.41
C THR A 80 -5.14 -15.41 -16.03
N LYS A 81 -4.50 -16.38 -16.70
CA LYS A 81 -4.66 -17.83 -16.43
C LYS A 81 -4.36 -18.27 -14.99
N GLY A 82 -3.70 -17.43 -14.18
CA GLY A 82 -3.48 -17.64 -12.75
C GLY A 82 -4.36 -16.79 -11.82
N LEU A 83 -5.19 -15.88 -12.36
CA LEU A 83 -5.84 -14.79 -11.64
C LEU A 83 -7.37 -14.87 -11.61
N THR A 84 -8.04 -15.65 -12.48
CA THR A 84 -9.52 -15.60 -12.59
C THR A 84 -10.23 -16.90 -12.20
N LYS A 85 -11.37 -16.75 -11.48
CA LYS A 85 -12.36 -17.82 -11.26
C LYS A 85 -13.75 -17.54 -11.81
N GLU A 86 -14.07 -16.34 -12.28
CA GLU A 86 -15.40 -16.01 -12.82
C GLU A 86 -15.25 -14.96 -13.92
N GLY A 87 -15.99 -15.11 -15.03
CA GLY A 87 -15.80 -14.40 -16.29
C GLY A 87 -16.19 -12.92 -16.30
N ARG A 88 -15.49 -12.09 -15.52
CA ARG A 88 -15.38 -10.63 -15.77
C ARG A 88 -14.44 -10.35 -16.95
N ASP A 89 -14.58 -9.18 -17.55
CA ASP A 89 -13.68 -8.68 -18.60
C ASP A 89 -12.22 -8.71 -18.11
N GLU A 90 -11.43 -9.58 -18.74
CA GLU A 90 -10.05 -9.91 -18.33
C GLU A 90 -9.14 -8.68 -18.27
N TYR A 91 -9.33 -7.72 -19.17
CA TYR A 91 -8.60 -6.45 -19.23
C TYR A 91 -8.80 -5.61 -17.97
N VAL A 92 -10.05 -5.54 -17.49
CA VAL A 92 -10.44 -4.70 -16.35
C VAL A 92 -9.83 -5.26 -15.08
N THR A 93 -9.99 -6.57 -14.89
CA THR A 93 -9.44 -7.26 -13.72
C THR A 93 -7.92 -7.16 -13.68
N LEU A 94 -7.25 -7.30 -14.84
CA LEU A 94 -5.80 -7.18 -14.92
C LEU A 94 -5.33 -5.73 -14.74
N GLY A 95 -6.04 -4.76 -15.32
CA GLY A 95 -5.77 -3.31 -15.23
C GLY A 95 -5.68 -2.85 -13.80
N ASP A 96 -6.75 -3.15 -13.08
CA ASP A 96 -6.96 -2.83 -11.69
C ASP A 96 -5.90 -3.50 -10.79
N GLN A 97 -5.67 -4.81 -10.98
CA GLN A 97 -4.67 -5.56 -10.21
C GLN A 97 -3.22 -5.08 -10.42
N LEU A 98 -2.81 -4.80 -11.67
CA LEU A 98 -1.44 -4.33 -11.92
C LEU A 98 -1.25 -2.88 -11.44
N SER A 99 -2.26 -2.03 -11.59
CA SER A 99 -2.23 -0.67 -11.05
C SER A 99 -2.06 -0.70 -9.52
N HIS A 100 -2.89 -1.48 -8.83
CA HIS A 100 -2.78 -1.74 -7.39
C HIS A 100 -1.39 -2.21 -6.98
N GLU A 101 -0.84 -3.19 -7.70
CA GLU A 101 0.43 -3.80 -7.34
C GLU A 101 1.59 -2.81 -7.45
N VAL A 102 1.61 -2.00 -8.51
CA VAL A 102 2.63 -0.95 -8.71
C VAL A 102 2.61 0.04 -7.56
N ILE A 103 1.42 0.55 -7.21
CA ILE A 103 1.24 1.55 -6.16
C ILE A 103 1.60 0.96 -4.79
N SER A 104 0.98 -0.17 -4.44
CA SER A 104 1.11 -0.82 -3.14
C SER A 104 2.53 -1.32 -2.89
N SER A 105 3.19 -1.91 -3.89
CA SER A 105 4.59 -2.32 -3.76
C SER A 105 5.52 -1.12 -3.63
N GLY A 106 5.20 0.00 -4.31
CA GLY A 106 5.91 1.27 -4.18
C GLY A 106 5.90 1.79 -2.76
N PHE A 107 4.72 1.96 -2.17
CA PHE A 107 4.58 2.40 -0.79
C PHE A 107 5.27 1.45 0.19
N ARG A 108 5.13 0.13 0.04
CA ARG A 108 5.80 -0.86 0.92
C ARG A 108 7.32 -0.78 0.86
N ARG A 109 7.90 -0.47 -0.31
CA ARG A 109 9.35 -0.33 -0.45
C ARG A 109 9.86 0.95 0.19
N LEU A 110 9.14 2.06 0.01
CA LEU A 110 9.52 3.36 0.56
C LEU A 110 9.32 3.38 2.08
N TRP A 111 8.17 2.90 2.54
CA TRP A 111 7.76 2.94 3.94
C TRP A 111 7.09 1.61 4.36
N PRO A 112 7.87 0.60 4.79
CA PRO A 112 7.34 -0.71 5.15
C PRO A 112 6.30 -0.72 6.28
N ARG A 113 6.27 0.33 7.10
CA ARG A 113 5.34 0.47 8.24
C ARG A 113 4.10 1.33 7.92
N LEU A 114 4.04 1.96 6.74
CA LEU A 114 2.94 2.82 6.35
C LEU A 114 1.66 1.99 6.20
N GLN A 115 0.60 2.44 6.85
CA GLN A 115 -0.72 1.82 6.72
C GLN A 115 -1.43 2.38 5.49
N PHE A 116 -1.83 1.50 4.58
CA PHE A 116 -2.69 1.86 3.47
C PHE A 116 -3.78 0.81 3.23
N ARG A 117 -4.86 1.26 2.59
CA ARG A 117 -6.01 0.46 2.18
C ARG A 117 -6.19 0.66 0.68
N SER A 118 -6.37 -0.42 -0.04
CA SER A 118 -6.75 -0.39 -1.45
C SER A 118 -8.08 -1.10 -1.62
N GLU A 119 -8.86 -0.73 -2.62
CA GLU A 119 -10.02 -1.54 -3.05
C GLU A 119 -9.58 -2.96 -3.41
N GLU A 120 -8.41 -3.07 -4.03
CA GLU A 120 -7.84 -4.34 -4.47
C GLU A 120 -6.98 -5.04 -3.42
N ASN A 121 -6.94 -6.36 -3.52
CA ASN A 121 -6.17 -7.20 -2.61
C ASN A 121 -4.80 -7.55 -3.19
N ASP A 122 -3.85 -7.81 -2.30
CA ASP A 122 -2.52 -8.27 -2.72
C ASP A 122 -2.61 -9.63 -3.39
N HIS A 123 -2.26 -9.66 -4.67
CA HIS A 123 -1.94 -10.87 -5.39
C HIS A 123 -0.41 -10.98 -5.52
N ALA A 124 0.10 -12.22 -5.57
CA ALA A 124 1.54 -12.48 -5.73
C ALA A 124 2.00 -12.25 -7.18
N VAL A 125 1.68 -11.07 -7.72
CA VAL A 125 2.16 -10.61 -9.01
C VAL A 125 3.51 -9.88 -8.75
N GLY A 126 4.37 -9.83 -9.76
CA GLY A 126 5.80 -9.59 -9.58
C GLY A 126 6.15 -8.14 -9.24
N VAL A 127 6.73 -7.93 -8.05
CA VAL A 127 7.13 -6.63 -7.48
C VAL A 127 7.65 -5.64 -8.53
N SER A 128 6.81 -4.67 -8.91
CA SER A 128 7.19 -3.60 -9.82
C SER A 128 8.21 -2.65 -9.18
N ARG A 129 9.37 -2.46 -9.79
CA ARG A 129 10.46 -1.60 -9.28
C ARG A 129 10.37 -0.18 -9.85
N VAL A 130 9.28 0.52 -9.59
CA VAL A 130 9.20 1.96 -9.86
C VAL A 130 10.22 2.69 -8.99
N LYS A 131 11.10 3.47 -9.63
CA LYS A 131 11.98 4.43 -8.96
C LYS A 131 11.13 5.64 -8.60
N VAL A 132 11.15 6.03 -7.34
CA VAL A 132 10.41 7.19 -6.84
C VAL A 132 11.41 8.20 -6.30
N ASP A 133 11.32 9.44 -6.78
CA ASP A 133 12.12 10.56 -6.28
C ASP A 133 11.29 11.33 -5.23
N LEU A 134 11.70 11.28 -3.96
CA LEU A 134 10.93 11.86 -2.84
C LEU A 134 10.98 13.39 -2.77
N VAL A 135 11.80 14.03 -3.61
CA VAL A 135 11.95 15.48 -3.67
C VAL A 135 11.43 15.95 -5.01
N ASP A 136 10.25 16.55 -4.98
CA ASP A 136 9.58 17.10 -6.15
C ASP A 136 9.39 18.62 -5.96
N PRO A 137 10.04 19.46 -6.79
CA PRO A 137 9.93 20.92 -6.70
C PRO A 137 8.50 21.45 -6.86
N GLU A 138 7.66 20.81 -7.68
CA GLU A 138 6.28 21.21 -7.89
C GLU A 138 5.48 20.95 -6.62
N ILE A 139 5.64 19.76 -6.03
CA ILE A 139 5.01 19.40 -4.75
C ILE A 139 5.47 20.34 -3.64
N LEU A 140 6.76 20.61 -3.52
CA LEU A 140 7.29 21.53 -2.51
C LEU A 140 6.75 22.96 -2.66
N SER A 141 6.37 23.37 -3.88
CA SER A 141 5.79 24.69 -4.12
C SER A 141 4.31 24.80 -3.71
N VAL A 142 3.61 23.67 -3.59
CA VAL A 142 2.17 23.62 -3.34
C VAL A 142 1.80 23.11 -1.96
N VAL A 143 2.67 22.30 -1.35
CA VAL A 143 2.47 21.77 0.00
C VAL A 143 2.55 22.90 1.02
N ARG A 144 1.45 23.14 1.73
CA ARG A 144 1.38 24.25 2.71
C ARG A 144 1.99 23.89 4.05
N ARG A 145 1.91 22.62 4.44
CA ARG A 145 2.41 22.11 5.71
C ARG A 145 3.22 20.84 5.46
N ASP A 146 4.51 21.02 5.26
CA ASP A 146 5.48 19.92 5.19
C ASP A 146 5.90 19.47 6.59
N GLU A 147 4.91 19.14 7.43
CA GLU A 147 5.15 18.65 8.77
C GLU A 147 5.62 17.20 8.72
N ALA A 148 6.56 16.85 9.60
CA ALA A 148 6.94 15.46 9.82
C ALA A 148 5.92 14.84 10.76
N VAL A 149 5.15 13.88 10.26
CA VAL A 149 4.05 13.22 10.98
C VAL A 149 4.46 11.80 11.31
N ALA A 150 4.08 11.30 12.50
CA ALA A 150 4.32 9.90 12.84
C ALA A 150 3.56 8.98 11.87
N MET A 151 4.25 7.99 11.31
CA MET A 151 3.70 7.14 10.25
C MET A 151 2.46 6.33 10.66
N ASP A 152 2.29 6.04 11.95
CA ASP A 152 1.09 5.36 12.48
C ASP A 152 -0.15 6.27 12.57
N GLN A 153 0.04 7.59 12.47
CA GLN A 153 -1.02 8.57 12.34
C GLN A 153 -1.44 8.80 10.89
N VAL A 154 -0.66 8.27 9.93
CA VAL A 154 -0.94 8.39 8.49
C VAL A 154 -1.73 7.18 8.01
N ALA A 155 -2.81 7.45 7.27
CA ALA A 155 -3.55 6.45 6.53
C ALA A 155 -3.65 6.86 5.06
N VAL A 156 -3.34 5.94 4.16
CA VAL A 156 -3.50 6.14 2.71
C VAL A 156 -4.60 5.25 2.18
N TRP A 157 -5.48 5.79 1.32
CA TRP A 157 -6.51 5.05 0.60
C TRP A 157 -6.18 5.08 -0.88
N ILE A 158 -6.30 3.94 -1.56
CA ILE A 158 -5.94 3.76 -2.96
C ILE A 158 -7.17 3.23 -3.69
N ASP A 159 -7.55 3.92 -4.76
CA ASP A 159 -8.44 3.43 -5.80
C ASP A 159 -7.59 3.26 -7.07
N PRO A 160 -7.19 2.03 -7.39
CA PRO A 160 -6.23 1.76 -8.46
C PRO A 160 -6.83 1.92 -9.86
N LEU A 161 -8.15 1.91 -10.02
CA LEU A 161 -8.87 2.15 -11.27
C LEU A 161 -10.33 2.58 -11.00
N ASP A 162 -10.56 3.88 -10.97
CA ASP A 162 -11.91 4.45 -10.95
C ASP A 162 -12.53 4.45 -12.36
N ALA A 163 -13.87 4.43 -12.43
CA ALA A 163 -14.64 4.32 -13.67
C ALA A 163 -14.43 2.98 -14.42
N THR A 164 -14.51 1.87 -13.67
CA THR A 164 -14.36 0.50 -14.18
C THR A 164 -15.31 0.17 -15.34
N GLN A 165 -16.52 0.71 -15.33
CA GLN A 165 -17.50 0.52 -16.40
C GLN A 165 -17.04 1.21 -17.69
N GLU A 166 -16.63 2.47 -17.59
CA GLU A 166 -16.12 3.27 -18.70
C GLU A 166 -14.84 2.67 -19.28
N TYR A 167 -13.96 2.13 -18.43
CA TYR A 167 -12.79 1.37 -18.87
C TYR A 167 -13.17 0.15 -19.71
N THR A 168 -14.21 -0.57 -19.29
CA THR A 168 -14.76 -1.72 -20.00
C THR A 168 -15.36 -1.31 -21.36
N GLU A 169 -16.26 -0.33 -21.34
CA GLU A 169 -16.98 0.16 -22.51
C GLU A 169 -16.08 0.92 -23.48
N GLY A 170 -14.92 1.39 -23.02
CA GLY A 170 -13.89 2.03 -23.82
C GLY A 170 -13.36 1.21 -24.99
N VAL A 171 -13.66 -0.10 -25.06
CA VAL A 171 -13.30 -0.95 -26.21
C VAL A 171 -14.15 -0.54 -27.42
N LYS A 172 -15.39 -0.14 -27.14
CA LYS A 172 -16.40 0.23 -28.12
C LYS A 172 -16.37 1.74 -28.38
N ASP A 173 -16.13 2.53 -27.34
CA ASP A 173 -16.07 3.99 -27.43
C ASP A 173 -14.90 4.56 -26.62
N SER A 174 -13.80 4.87 -27.32
CA SER A 174 -12.59 5.40 -26.68
C SER A 174 -12.81 6.73 -25.96
N GLU A 175 -13.89 7.48 -26.26
CA GLU A 175 -14.21 8.73 -25.56
C GLU A 175 -14.56 8.52 -24.09
N LEU A 176 -14.94 7.30 -23.69
CA LEU A 176 -15.24 6.97 -22.29
C LEU A 176 -13.97 6.85 -21.45
N LEU A 177 -12.82 6.56 -22.08
CA LEU A 177 -11.57 6.34 -21.36
C LEU A 177 -11.07 7.59 -20.61
N LYS A 178 -11.49 8.79 -21.03
CA LYS A 178 -11.15 10.05 -20.34
C LYS A 178 -11.70 10.17 -18.92
N TYR A 179 -12.64 9.31 -18.53
CA TYR A 179 -13.19 9.25 -17.17
C TYR A 179 -12.44 8.29 -16.26
N VAL A 180 -11.57 7.44 -16.81
CA VAL A 180 -10.77 6.50 -16.02
C VAL A 180 -9.72 7.28 -15.26
N THR A 181 -9.60 7.04 -13.95
CA THR A 181 -8.60 7.69 -13.11
C THR A 181 -7.96 6.72 -12.12
N VAL A 182 -6.81 7.12 -11.58
CA VAL A 182 -6.18 6.49 -10.41
C VAL A 182 -6.23 7.50 -9.26
N MET A 183 -6.75 7.10 -8.11
CA MET A 183 -6.93 7.99 -6.97
C MET A 183 -6.17 7.51 -5.74
N ILE A 184 -5.53 8.46 -5.06
CA ILE A 184 -4.87 8.21 -3.76
C ILE A 184 -5.29 9.30 -2.78
N CYS A 185 -5.84 8.93 -1.62
CA CYS A 185 -6.19 9.86 -0.55
C CYS A 185 -5.27 9.68 0.65
N ILE A 186 -4.79 10.80 1.21
CA ILE A 186 -3.92 10.84 2.38
C ILE A 186 -4.67 11.48 3.54
N ALA A 187 -4.74 10.76 4.66
CA ALA A 187 -5.30 11.22 5.90
C ALA A 187 -4.26 11.18 7.03
N VAL A 188 -4.30 12.19 7.90
CA VAL A 188 -3.49 12.28 9.12
C VAL A 188 -4.43 12.41 10.31
N GLU A 189 -4.23 11.56 11.32
CA GLU A 189 -5.08 11.48 12.52
C GLU A 189 -6.58 11.35 12.18
N GLY A 190 -6.88 10.57 11.13
CA GLY A 190 -8.24 10.33 10.66
C GLY A 190 -8.88 11.51 9.90
N LYS A 191 -8.13 12.58 9.61
CA LYS A 191 -8.61 13.72 8.81
C LYS A 191 -7.97 13.69 7.42
N PRO A 192 -8.75 13.76 6.33
CA PRO A 192 -8.18 13.88 4.99
C PRO A 192 -7.42 15.21 4.88
N ILE A 193 -6.17 15.15 4.46
CA ILE A 193 -5.31 16.33 4.28
C ILE A 193 -4.97 16.57 2.82
N ALA A 194 -4.88 15.51 2.02
CA ALA A 194 -4.57 15.62 0.61
C ALA A 194 -5.13 14.47 -0.23
N GLY A 195 -5.18 14.66 -1.54
CA GLY A 195 -5.52 13.65 -2.52
C GLY A 195 -4.75 13.83 -3.81
N VAL A 196 -4.56 12.73 -4.54
CA VAL A 196 -3.95 12.66 -5.86
C VAL A 196 -4.97 12.02 -6.79
N ILE A 197 -5.18 12.61 -7.97
CA ILE A 197 -5.98 12.05 -9.04
C ILE A 197 -5.13 12.07 -10.30
N HIS A 198 -4.94 10.92 -10.92
CA HIS A 198 -4.23 10.79 -12.19
C HIS A 198 -5.19 10.38 -13.31
N GLU A 199 -5.19 11.13 -14.41
CA GLU A 199 -5.98 10.93 -15.63
C GLU A 199 -5.06 10.36 -16.74
N PRO A 200 -5.01 9.03 -16.97
CA PRO A 200 -4.04 8.42 -17.88
C PRO A 200 -4.41 8.46 -19.38
N TYR A 201 -5.66 8.77 -19.74
CA TYR A 201 -6.18 8.66 -21.12
C TYR A 201 -6.46 10.00 -21.82
N THR A 202 -6.02 11.12 -21.25
CA THR A 202 -6.07 12.42 -21.92
C THR A 202 -4.95 12.56 -22.96
N GLU A 203 -5.10 13.47 -23.94
CA GLU A 203 -4.04 13.73 -24.96
C GLU A 203 -2.70 14.05 -24.31
N ASP A 204 -2.76 14.74 -23.17
CA ASP A 204 -1.66 14.98 -22.25
C ASP A 204 -2.10 14.40 -20.89
N PRO A 205 -1.55 13.25 -20.43
CA PRO A 205 -1.89 12.67 -19.13
C PRO A 205 -1.60 13.65 -17.99
N ARG A 206 -2.52 13.77 -17.04
CA ARG A 206 -2.42 14.78 -15.97
C ARG A 206 -2.53 14.16 -14.61
N THR A 207 -1.73 14.67 -13.68
CA THR A 207 -1.86 14.35 -12.26
C THR A 207 -2.19 15.61 -11.49
N GLY A 208 -3.29 15.58 -10.75
CA GLY A 208 -3.76 16.64 -9.88
C GLY A 208 -3.50 16.31 -8.42
N VAL A 209 -2.98 17.28 -7.67
CA VAL A 209 -2.88 17.20 -6.20
C VAL A 209 -3.87 18.18 -5.55
N PHE A 210 -4.61 17.71 -4.56
CA PHE A 210 -5.57 18.49 -3.78
C PHE A 210 -5.13 18.53 -2.32
N GLU A 211 -5.12 19.71 -1.69
CA GLU A 211 -5.02 19.84 -0.23
C GLU A 211 -6.35 20.27 0.38
N TYR A 212 -6.77 19.59 1.44
CA TYR A 212 -8.01 19.89 2.15
C TYR A 212 -7.95 21.26 2.85
N GLY A 213 -9.03 22.04 2.75
CA GLY A 213 -9.09 23.39 3.32
C GLY A 213 -8.55 24.52 2.42
N THR A 214 -8.26 24.21 1.15
CA THR A 214 -7.91 25.21 0.14
C THR A 214 -9.05 25.35 -0.88
N ARG A 215 -9.31 26.57 -1.39
CA ARG A 215 -10.14 26.71 -2.61
C ARG A 215 -9.32 26.10 -3.75
N GLN A 216 -9.81 25.00 -4.32
CA GLN A 216 -9.29 24.25 -5.47
C GLN A 216 -8.09 24.90 -6.16
N ASN A 217 -6.88 24.50 -5.77
CA ASN A 217 -5.75 24.55 -6.67
C ASN A 217 -5.65 23.16 -7.28
N PHE A 218 -6.21 22.97 -8.48
CA PHE A 218 -5.72 21.90 -9.35
C PHE A 218 -4.26 22.24 -9.62
N VAL A 219 -3.36 21.63 -8.87
CA VAL A 219 -1.95 21.63 -9.27
C VAL A 219 -1.88 20.53 -10.31
N GLN A 220 -2.07 20.92 -11.57
CA GLN A 220 -1.67 20.08 -12.68
C GLN A 220 -0.15 19.96 -12.57
N CYS A 221 0.34 18.80 -12.13
CA CYS A 221 1.73 18.42 -12.31
C CYS A 221 1.93 18.21 -13.81
N ALA A 222 2.07 19.32 -14.54
CA ALA A 222 2.28 19.33 -15.97
C ALA A 222 3.74 18.95 -16.20
N LYS A 223 3.98 17.73 -16.69
CA LYS A 223 5.30 17.37 -17.21
C LYS A 223 5.57 18.28 -18.43
N PHE A 224 6.52 19.20 -18.29
CA PHE A 224 7.03 20.06 -19.36
C PHE A 224 7.67 19.27 -20.52
#